data_AF-A0A661BL15-F1
#
_entry.id   AF-A0A661BL15-F1
#
_cell.length_a   1.000
_cell.length_b   1.000
_cell.length_c   1.000
_cell.angle_alpha   90.00
_cell.angle_beta   90.00
_cell.angle_gamma   90.00
#
_symmetry.space_group_name_H-M   'P 1'
#
loop_
_entity.id
_entity.type
_entity.pdbx_description
1 polymer ?
#
loop_
_entity_poly.entity_id
_entity_poly.type
_entity_poly.pdbx_seq_one_letter_code
_entity_poly.pdbx_strand_id
1 'polypeptide(L)'
;ALLARPRAVLRASGLVADGRDMGTVVFPAATAKIFLTASVEERAHRRHKQLMQKGIDVSLRDLLRDIEARDSRDKERAASPLVPAEDAVLIDTTGVDIDVVVNRVLEVVGARGVPVEEGSIPVVD
;
A
#
# COMPACT_ATOMS: atom_id res chain seq x y z
N ALA A 1 9.99 14.75 -16.64
CA ALA A 1 10.93 14.77 -15.50
C ALA A 1 10.17 14.62 -14.17
N LEU A 2 9.70 13.40 -13.85
CA LEU A 2 8.94 13.10 -12.62
C LEU A 2 9.66 12.09 -11.70
N LEU A 3 10.79 11.51 -12.13
CA LEU A 3 11.53 10.50 -11.38
C LEU A 3 12.54 11.08 -10.37
N ALA A 4 12.81 12.39 -10.43
CA ALA A 4 13.83 13.01 -9.59
C ALA A 4 13.33 13.35 -8.16
N ARG A 5 12.01 13.43 -7.95
CA ARG A 5 11.42 13.86 -6.65
C ARG A 5 11.22 12.75 -5.61
N PRO A 6 10.83 11.51 -5.95
CA PRO A 6 10.60 10.49 -4.92
C PRO A 6 11.86 10.11 -4.13
N ARG A 7 13.04 10.12 -4.78
CA ARG A 7 14.31 9.73 -4.14
C ARG A 7 14.89 10.77 -3.19
N ALA A 8 14.45 12.02 -3.28
CA ALA A 8 14.98 13.12 -2.47
C ALA A 8 14.48 13.11 -1.00
N VAL A 9 13.63 12.16 -0.61
CA VAL A 9 13.02 12.08 0.73
C VAL A 9 13.62 10.98 1.62
N LEU A 10 14.64 10.26 1.16
CA LEU A 10 15.43 9.39 2.02
C LEU A 10 16.23 10.24 3.03
N ARG A 11 15.61 10.51 4.18
CA ARG A 11 16.23 11.16 5.34
C ARG A 11 16.96 10.11 6.18
N ALA A 12 17.89 10.57 7.02
CA ALA A 12 18.61 9.70 7.96
C ALA A 12 17.69 8.91 8.91
N SER A 13 16.45 9.37 9.12
CA SER A 13 15.42 8.73 9.94
C SER A 13 14.63 7.61 9.24
N GLY A 14 14.93 7.29 7.98
CA GLY A 14 14.14 6.34 7.18
C GLY A 14 12.90 6.98 6.52
N LEU A 15 12.14 6.16 5.78
CA LEU A 15 10.97 6.58 5.00
C LEU A 15 9.97 5.41 4.90
N VAL A 16 8.68 5.66 5.10
CA VAL A 16 7.60 4.76 4.66
C VAL A 16 6.98 5.36 3.41
N ALA A 17 6.93 4.57 2.33
CA ALA A 17 6.34 4.97 1.06
C ALA A 17 5.19 4.02 0.72
N ASP A 18 4.00 4.58 0.44
CA ASP A 18 2.86 3.86 -0.09
C ASP A 18 2.73 4.15 -1.60
N GLY A 19 2.33 3.15 -2.38
CA GLY A 19 2.18 3.27 -3.82
C GLY A 19 2.34 1.94 -4.55
N ARG A 20 2.15 1.98 -5.87
CA ARG A 20 2.01 0.76 -6.69
C ARG A 20 3.33 0.16 -7.14
N ASP A 21 4.31 1.01 -7.40
CA ASP A 21 5.61 0.65 -7.96
C ASP A 21 6.78 1.06 -7.03
N MET A 22 6.48 1.24 -5.73
CA MET A 22 7.47 1.66 -4.74
C MET A 22 8.58 0.62 -4.57
N GLY A 23 8.23 -0.66 -4.44
CA GLY A 23 9.21 -1.74 -4.25
C GLY A 23 9.89 -2.23 -5.53
N THR A 24 9.37 -1.89 -6.72
CA THR A 24 9.86 -2.39 -8.01
C THR A 24 10.59 -1.33 -8.83
N VAL A 25 10.13 -0.07 -8.80
CA VAL A 25 10.65 1.02 -9.66
C VAL A 25 11.28 2.14 -8.84
N VAL A 26 10.58 2.64 -7.82
CA VAL A 26 11.01 3.85 -7.09
C VAL A 26 12.14 3.55 -6.11
N PHE A 27 11.94 2.54 -5.27
CA PHE A 27 12.85 2.07 -4.22
C PHE A 27 13.12 0.56 -4.33
N PRO A 28 13.73 0.09 -5.45
CA PRO A 28 14.04 -1.33 -5.63
C PRO A 28 15.02 -1.89 -4.58
N ALA A 29 15.76 -1.02 -3.89
CA ALA A 29 16.68 -1.37 -2.81
C ALA A 29 16.10 -1.15 -1.40
N ALA A 30 14.77 -0.97 -1.26
CA ALA A 30 14.13 -0.84 0.04
C ALA A 30 14.42 -2.07 0.93
N THR A 31 14.76 -1.84 2.19
CA THR A 31 15.13 -2.88 3.16
C THR A 31 13.97 -3.83 3.48
N ALA A 32 12.75 -3.30 3.54
CA ALA A 32 11.53 -4.06 3.70
C ALA A 32 10.53 -3.63 2.61
N LYS A 33 9.90 -4.61 1.95
CA LYS A 33 8.87 -4.40 0.95
C LYS A 33 7.67 -5.25 1.34
N ILE A 34 6.52 -4.60 1.41
CA ILE A 34 5.26 -5.23 1.79
C ILE A 34 4.27 -4.99 0.66
N PHE A 35 3.57 -6.04 0.25
CA PHE A 35 2.48 -5.95 -0.70
C PHE A 35 1.18 -6.28 0.03
N LEU A 36 0.41 -5.24 0.36
CA LEU A 36 -0.90 -5.41 0.99
C LEU A 36 -1.94 -5.76 -0.07
N THR A 37 -2.71 -6.81 0.18
CA THR A 37 -3.85 -7.19 -0.66
C THR A 37 -5.11 -7.38 0.19
N ALA A 38 -6.26 -7.40 -0.48
CA ALA A 38 -7.54 -7.76 0.09
C ALA A 38 -8.51 -8.09 -1.05
N SER A 39 -9.57 -8.83 -0.74
CA SER A 39 -10.68 -9.04 -1.67
C SER A 39 -11.25 -7.71 -2.17
N VAL A 40 -11.81 -7.72 -3.37
CA VAL A 40 -12.45 -6.54 -3.98
C VAL A 40 -13.61 -6.08 -3.09
N GLU A 41 -14.39 -7.03 -2.59
CA GLU A 41 -15.55 -6.82 -1.74
C GLU A 41 -15.16 -6.12 -0.44
N GLU A 42 -14.11 -6.59 0.23
CA GLU A 42 -13.62 -5.98 1.46
C GLU A 42 -13.15 -4.54 1.21
N ARG A 43 -12.42 -4.29 0.11
CA ARG A 43 -11.98 -2.95 -0.26
C ARG A 43 -13.15 -2.02 -0.58
N ALA A 44 -14.16 -2.52 -1.29
CA ALA A 44 -15.39 -1.79 -1.58
C ALA A 44 -16.14 -1.43 -0.29
N HIS A 45 -16.29 -2.39 0.64
CA HIS A 45 -16.93 -2.16 1.94
C HIS A 45 -16.19 -1.12 2.80
N ARG A 46 -14.86 -1.23 2.91
CA ARG A 46 -14.04 -0.24 3.64
C ARG A 46 -14.17 1.15 3.03
N ARG A 47 -14.09 1.25 1.71
CA ARG A 47 -14.22 2.53 0.99
C ARG A 47 -15.61 3.12 1.16
N HIS A 48 -16.66 2.30 1.06
CA HIS A 48 -18.03 2.71 1.29
C HIS A 48 -18.19 3.29 2.70
N LYS A 49 -17.73 2.56 3.73
CA LYS A 49 -17.77 3.04 5.13
C LYS A 49 -17.06 4.39 5.30
N GLN A 50 -15.87 4.55 4.71
CA GLN A 50 -15.13 5.81 4.77
C GLN A 50 -15.87 6.98 4.10
N LEU A 51 -16.57 6.73 2.99
CA LEU A 51 -17.34 7.77 2.28
C LEU A 51 -18.62 8.13 3.02
N MET A 52 -19.33 7.13 3.56
CA MET A 52 -20.50 7.36 4.44
C MET A 52 -20.13 8.21 5.65
N GLN A 53 -18.99 7.92 6.30
CA GLN A 53 -18.49 8.71 7.43
C GLN A 53 -18.17 10.17 7.07
N LYS A 54 -17.91 10.45 5.79
CA LYS A 54 -17.70 11.80 5.26
C LYS A 54 -18.99 12.47 4.75
N GLY A 55 -20.14 11.81 4.91
CA GLY A 55 -21.44 12.28 4.41
C GLY A 55 -21.58 12.20 2.89
N ILE A 56 -20.76 11.39 2.22
CA ILE A 56 -20.80 11.20 0.77
C ILE A 56 -21.56 9.91 0.50
N ASP A 57 -22.74 10.02 -0.10
CA ASP A 57 -23.55 8.86 -0.49
C ASP A 57 -23.06 8.27 -1.83
N VAL A 58 -22.82 6.96 -1.83
CA VAL A 58 -22.32 6.19 -2.97
C VAL A 58 -22.83 4.76 -2.87
N SER A 59 -23.18 4.15 -3.99
CA SER A 59 -23.61 2.75 -3.96
C SER A 59 -22.40 1.81 -3.82
N LEU A 60 -22.52 0.80 -2.96
CA LEU A 60 -21.51 -0.26 -2.83
C LEU A 60 -21.25 -0.97 -4.17
N ARG A 61 -22.29 -1.14 -4.98
CA ARG A 61 -22.20 -1.78 -6.30
C ARG A 61 -21.33 -0.98 -7.27
N ASP A 62 -21.44 0.35 -7.26
CA ASP A 62 -20.61 1.21 -8.11
C ASP A 62 -19.16 1.18 -7.65
N LEU A 63 -18.92 1.24 -6.33
CA LEU A 63 -17.58 1.12 -5.77
C LEU A 63 -16.91 -0.20 -6.14
N LEU A 64 -17.64 -1.32 -6.09
CA LEU A 64 -17.11 -2.63 -6.47
C LEU A 64 -16.66 -2.63 -7.94
N ARG A 65 -17.52 -2.16 -8.85
CA ARG A 65 -17.18 -2.06 -10.29
C ARG A 65 -15.98 -1.16 -10.53
N ASP A 66 -15.92 -0.01 -9.87
CA ASP A 66 -14.84 0.95 -10.02
C ASP A 66 -13.50 0.38 -9.54
N ILE A 67 -13.52 -0.36 -8.43
CA ILE A 67 -12.34 -1.02 -7.88
C ILE A 67 -11.86 -2.14 -8.80
N GLU A 68 -12.74 -3.01 -9.29
CA GLU A 68 -12.37 -4.08 -10.24
C GLU A 68 -11.77 -3.51 -11.54
N ALA A 69 -12.43 -2.51 -12.12
CA ALA A 69 -11.97 -1.85 -13.34
C ALA A 69 -10.63 -1.12 -13.13
N ARG A 70 -10.38 -0.62 -11.92
CA ARG A 70 -9.09 -0.02 -11.56
C ARG A 70 -8.01 -1.08 -11.41
N ASP A 71 -8.29 -2.18 -10.72
CA ASP A 71 -7.33 -3.27 -10.51
C ASP A 71 -6.92 -3.95 -11.81
N SER A 72 -7.86 -4.24 -12.71
CA SER A 72 -7.54 -4.82 -14.03
C SER A 72 -6.63 -3.88 -14.82
N ARG A 73 -6.98 -2.59 -14.91
CA ARG A 73 -6.13 -1.59 -15.58
C ARG A 73 -4.75 -1.45 -14.94
N ASP A 74 -4.66 -1.53 -13.62
CA ASP A 74 -3.40 -1.39 -12.89
C ASP A 74 -2.48 -2.61 -13.08
N LYS A 75 -3.05 -3.81 -13.17
CA LYS A 75 -2.31 -5.06 -13.46
C LYS A 75 -1.85 -5.15 -14.91
N GLU A 76 -2.68 -4.69 -15.85
CA GLU A 76 -2.41 -4.78 -17.29
C GLU A 76 -1.55 -3.62 -17.83
N ARG A 77 -1.18 -2.66 -16.97
CA ARG A 77 -0.44 -1.48 -17.39
C ARG A 77 0.96 -1.85 -17.87
N ALA A 78 1.29 -1.46 -19.11
CA ALA A 78 2.61 -1.72 -19.71
C ALA A 78 3.78 -1.03 -18.97
N ALA A 79 3.52 0.10 -18.30
CA ALA A 79 4.50 0.81 -17.48
C ALA A 79 4.07 0.77 -16.01
N SER A 80 4.96 0.30 -15.13
CA SER A 80 4.74 0.17 -13.68
C SER A 80 3.44 -0.60 -13.32
N PRO A 81 3.31 -1.87 -13.74
CA PRO A 81 2.16 -2.71 -13.36
C PRO A 81 2.11 -2.88 -11.83
N LEU A 82 0.90 -3.01 -11.28
CA LEU A 82 0.70 -3.33 -9.87
C LEU A 82 1.03 -4.82 -9.64
N VAL A 83 2.31 -5.11 -9.48
CA VAL A 83 2.85 -6.44 -9.18
C VAL A 83 3.73 -6.37 -7.93
N PRO A 84 3.68 -7.38 -7.06
CA PRO A 84 4.61 -7.45 -5.93
C PRO A 84 6.05 -7.54 -6.45
N ALA A 85 6.98 -6.89 -5.74
CA ALA A 85 8.40 -7.13 -5.96
C ALA A 85 8.74 -8.58 -5.56
N GLU A 86 9.77 -9.17 -6.18
CA GLU A 86 10.16 -10.56 -5.95
C GLU A 86 10.46 -10.87 -4.48
N ASP A 87 11.02 -9.90 -3.77
CA ASP A 87 11.39 -9.97 -2.35
C ASP A 87 10.34 -9.36 -1.39
N ALA A 88 9.17 -8.96 -1.92
CA ALA A 88 8.08 -8.40 -1.13
C ALA A 88 7.32 -9.47 -0.34
N VAL A 89 6.96 -9.13 0.90
CA VAL A 89 6.08 -9.97 1.71
C VAL A 89 4.63 -9.64 1.38
N LEU A 90 3.88 -10.62 0.89
CA LEU A 90 2.46 -10.49 0.63
C LEU A 90 1.66 -10.62 1.94
N ILE A 91 0.82 -9.64 2.24
CA ILE A 91 -0.08 -9.67 3.40
C ILE A 91 -1.51 -9.49 2.90
N ASP A 92 -2.32 -10.55 3.00
CA ASP A 92 -3.77 -10.45 2.81
C ASP A 92 -4.42 -9.89 4.07
N THR A 93 -5.17 -8.80 3.88
CA THR A 93 -5.87 -8.08 4.94
C THR A 93 -7.38 -8.31 4.90
N THR A 94 -7.88 -9.23 4.06
CA THR A 94 -9.31 -9.57 3.94
C THR A 94 -9.87 -10.01 5.29
N GLY A 95 -10.85 -9.27 5.83
CA GLY A 95 -11.46 -9.56 7.14
C GLY A 95 -10.50 -9.45 8.33
N VAL A 96 -9.31 -8.87 8.14
CA VAL A 96 -8.31 -8.68 9.21
C VAL A 96 -8.43 -7.28 9.79
N ASP A 97 -8.40 -7.18 11.12
CA ASP A 97 -8.41 -5.91 11.84
C ASP A 97 -7.12 -5.10 11.62
N ILE A 98 -7.22 -3.77 11.65
CA ILE A 98 -6.09 -2.86 11.38
C ILE A 98 -4.92 -3.10 12.34
N ASP A 99 -5.18 -3.35 13.63
CA ASP A 99 -4.12 -3.54 14.62
C ASP A 99 -3.33 -4.83 14.32
N VAL A 100 -4.02 -5.87 13.86
CA VAL A 100 -3.40 -7.13 13.45
C VAL A 100 -2.58 -6.93 12.18
N VAL A 101 -3.07 -6.15 11.21
CA VAL A 101 -2.30 -5.82 9.99
C VAL A 101 -1.04 -5.04 10.35
N VAL A 102 -1.16 -4.03 11.22
CA VAL A 102 -0.02 -3.22 11.68
C VAL A 102 1.02 -4.10 12.37
N ASN A 103 0.61 -4.99 13.29
CA ASN A 103 1.53 -5.90 13.96
C ASN A 103 2.27 -6.82 12.98
N ARG A 104 1.57 -7.41 11.99
CA ARG A 104 2.22 -8.22 10.95
C ARG A 104 3.23 -7.42 10.12
N VAL A 105 2.90 -6.17 9.80
CA VAL A 105 3.84 -5.27 9.11
C VAL A 105 5.07 -5.00 9.97
N LEU A 106 4.89 -4.68 11.24
CA LEU A 106 6.00 -4.43 12.18
C LEU A 106 6.89 -5.66 12.37
N GLU A 107 6.32 -6.87 12.43
CA GLU A 107 7.07 -8.12 12.48
C GLU A 107 7.97 -8.30 11.24
N VAL A 108 7.41 -8.06 10.04
CA VAL A 108 8.18 -8.13 8.78
C VAL A 108 9.31 -7.12 8.76
N VAL A 109 9.03 -5.88 9.16
CA VAL A 109 9.99 -4.77 9.19
C VAL A 109 11.12 -5.07 10.20
N GLY A 110 10.78 -5.55 11.40
CA GLY A 110 11.74 -5.94 12.43
C GLY A 110 12.62 -7.12 12.00
N ALA A 111 12.04 -8.15 11.36
CA ALA A 111 12.80 -9.28 10.82
C ALA A 111 13.79 -8.88 9.71
N ARG A 112 13.55 -7.74 9.03
CA ARG A 112 14.44 -7.17 8.02
C ARG A 112 15.47 -6.19 8.60
N GLY A 113 15.54 -6.05 9.93
CA GLY A 113 16.52 -5.22 10.62
C GLY A 113 16.27 -3.72 10.50
N VAL A 114 15.04 -3.31 10.16
CA VAL A 114 14.66 -1.90 10.15
C VAL A 114 14.26 -1.50 11.57
N PRO A 115 14.95 -0.54 12.21
CA PRO A 115 14.57 -0.06 13.53
C PRO A 115 13.20 0.65 13.43
N VAL A 116 12.26 0.21 14.27
CA VAL A 116 10.93 0.81 14.38
C VAL A 116 10.86 1.58 15.69
N GLU A 117 11.01 2.90 15.59
CA GLU A 117 10.71 3.82 16.69
C GLU A 117 9.37 4.52 16.40
N GLU A 118 8.43 4.45 17.33
CA GLU A 118 7.14 5.12 17.21
C GLU A 118 7.33 6.64 17.02
N GLY A 119 6.77 7.20 15.94
CA GLY A 119 6.62 8.64 15.75
C GLY A 119 7.70 9.36 14.92
N SER A 120 8.71 8.67 14.37
CA SER A 120 9.89 9.34 13.77
C SER A 120 10.01 9.26 12.24
N ILE A 121 9.23 8.42 11.56
CA ILE A 121 9.39 8.16 10.13
C ILE A 121 8.32 8.93 9.32
N PRO A 122 8.71 9.84 8.40
CA PRO A 122 7.76 10.50 7.53
C PRO A 122 7.12 9.49 6.57
N VAL A 123 5.80 9.61 6.36
CA VAL A 123 5.04 8.88 5.33
C VAL A 123 4.92 9.77 4.09
N VAL A 124 5.25 9.22 2.92
CA VAL A 124 5.07 9.91 1.63
C VAL A 124 4.14 9.11 0.71
N ASP A 125 3.27 9.85 0.02
CA ASP A 125 2.33 9.38 -0.99
C ASP A 125 2.83 9.64 -2.42
#